data_AF-A0AA46AE21-F1
#
_entry.id   AF-A0AA46AE21-F1
#
_cell.length_a   1.000
_cell.length_b   1.000
_cell.length_c   1.000
_cell.angle_alpha   90.00
_cell.angle_beta   90.00
_cell.angle_gamma   90.00
#
_symmetry.space_group_name_H-M   'P 1'
#
loop_
_entity.id
_entity.type
_entity.pdbx_description
1 polymer ?
#
loop_
_entity_poly.entity_id
_entity_poly.type
_entity_poly.pdbx_seq_one_letter_code
_entity_poly.pdbx_strand_id
1 'polypeptide(L)'
;MSQHDIFVHMYNYYGYYSGSYVPRNKQVSGYVDVQQAAHYLDDDKRIYLARRFIDGAVHHILRNLRRKKENTALAIQKILEEKRMLARVHQITELMGIEGRIRKIYYSAFNDLCKNPFFRFEKREKRPPTDPMNALISFGNGLLYTDVLRELYKTTINPTISFLHQPTRKRYSLCLDVAEIFKPLIIDQLIFYLINNRMLKDTHFDQVEGVCFLNEDGRKLFLSEYDKKMKTTVKHRKLNRNVSYKSFIRHEGYKLIKHFIGDEEYKPLKAWW
;
A
#
# COMPACT_ATOMS: atom_id res chain seq x y z
N MET A 1 -24.73 12.19 6.83
CA MET A 1 -23.51 11.54 6.28
C MET A 1 -23.75 10.10 5.82
N SER A 2 -24.24 9.18 6.66
CA SER A 2 -24.44 7.76 6.25
C SER A 2 -25.41 7.55 5.08
N GLN A 3 -26.45 8.38 4.95
CA GLN A 3 -27.43 8.24 3.86
C GLN A 3 -26.80 8.45 2.47
N HIS A 4 -25.76 9.29 2.39
CA HIS A 4 -25.07 9.66 1.15
C HIS A 4 -23.75 8.91 0.93
N ASP A 5 -23.48 7.84 1.68
CA ASP A 5 -22.26 7.02 1.56
C ASP A 5 -20.95 7.83 1.70
N ILE A 6 -20.97 8.85 2.56
CA ILE A 6 -19.82 9.72 2.83
C ILE A 6 -18.94 9.11 3.91
N PHE A 7 -17.68 8.85 3.57
CA PHE A 7 -16.62 8.47 4.49
C PHE A 7 -15.98 9.72 5.10
N VAL A 8 -15.69 9.69 6.39
CA VAL A 8 -14.92 10.74 7.06
C VAL A 8 -13.67 10.13 7.66
N HIS A 9 -12.51 10.52 7.14
CA HIS A 9 -11.21 10.09 7.63
C HIS A 9 -10.60 11.21 8.46
N MET A 10 -10.22 10.91 9.70
CA MET A 10 -9.65 11.85 10.64
C MET A 10 -8.14 11.66 10.70
N TYR A 11 -7.42 12.78 10.60
CA TYR A 11 -5.97 12.86 10.72
C TYR A 11 -5.64 13.80 11.88
N ASN A 12 -4.56 13.52 12.62
CA ASN A 12 -4.14 14.39 13.72
C ASN A 12 -3.45 15.66 13.19
N TYR A 13 -3.06 16.56 14.10
CA TYR A 13 -2.36 17.81 13.76
C TYR A 13 -1.15 17.60 12.84
N TYR A 14 -0.43 16.50 13.02
CA TYR A 14 0.75 16.12 12.24
C TYR A 14 0.43 15.40 10.91
N GLY A 15 -0.86 15.26 10.56
CA GLY A 15 -1.30 14.58 9.34
C GLY A 15 -1.29 13.05 9.42
N TYR A 16 -1.10 12.45 10.60
CA TYR A 16 -1.16 10.99 10.77
C TYR A 16 -2.59 10.50 10.89
N TYR A 17 -2.88 9.38 10.21
CA TYR A 17 -4.19 8.74 10.25
C TYR A 17 -4.58 8.37 11.69
N SER A 18 -5.69 8.93 12.17
CA SER A 18 -6.20 8.74 13.53
C SER A 18 -7.41 7.80 13.57
N GLY A 19 -8.24 7.81 12.53
CA GLY A 19 -9.43 6.97 12.49
C GLY A 19 -10.33 7.28 11.30
N SER A 20 -11.40 6.50 11.17
CA SER A 20 -12.43 6.70 10.15
C SER A 20 -13.81 6.49 10.73
N TYR A 21 -14.74 7.39 10.39
CA TYR A 21 -16.16 7.08 10.36
C TYR A 21 -16.50 6.47 9.01
N VAL A 22 -17.11 5.29 9.05
CA VAL A 22 -17.50 4.54 7.87
C VAL A 22 -19.02 4.37 7.86
N PRO A 23 -19.72 4.76 6.77
CA PRO A 23 -21.16 4.57 6.64
C PRO A 23 -21.54 3.08 6.69
N ARG A 24 -22.80 2.79 7.02
CA ARG A 24 -23.32 1.41 7.03
C ARG A 24 -23.05 0.73 5.69
N ASN A 25 -22.46 -0.47 5.72
CA ASN A 25 -22.21 -1.22 4.49
C ASN A 25 -23.54 -1.60 3.83
N LYS A 26 -23.76 -1.12 2.60
CA LYS A 26 -24.93 -1.45 1.78
C LYS A 26 -24.69 -2.65 0.87
N GLN A 27 -23.43 -2.99 0.57
CA GLN A 27 -23.05 -4.14 -0.25
C GLN A 27 -22.67 -5.31 0.65
N VAL A 28 -23.67 -5.95 1.25
CA VAL A 28 -23.47 -7.11 2.12
C VAL A 28 -23.65 -8.40 1.34
N SER A 29 -22.81 -9.41 1.62
CA SER A 29 -22.98 -10.76 1.10
C SER A 29 -22.50 -11.76 2.14
N GLY A 30 -23.44 -12.35 2.87
CA GLY A 30 -23.12 -13.37 3.88
C GLY A 30 -22.39 -14.58 3.28
N TYR A 31 -22.64 -14.91 2.01
CA TYR A 31 -21.91 -15.96 1.31
C TYR A 31 -20.42 -15.62 1.15
N VAL A 32 -20.08 -14.41 0.69
CA VAL A 32 -18.68 -13.98 0.55
C VAL A 32 -18.00 -13.91 1.92
N ASP A 33 -18.70 -13.42 2.95
CA ASP A 33 -18.16 -13.36 4.32
C ASP A 33 -17.78 -14.75 4.85
N VAL A 34 -18.67 -15.73 4.68
CA VAL A 34 -18.42 -17.13 5.09
C VAL A 34 -17.25 -17.72 4.32
N GLN A 35 -17.21 -17.54 2.99
CA GLN A 35 -16.11 -18.05 2.18
C GLN A 35 -14.77 -17.37 2.50
N GLN A 36 -14.77 -16.06 2.75
CA GLN A 36 -13.59 -15.30 3.15
C GLN A 36 -13.05 -15.79 4.51
N ALA A 37 -13.95 -16.02 5.49
CA ALA A 37 -13.59 -16.60 6.77
C ALA A 37 -13.05 -18.03 6.63
N ALA A 38 -13.67 -18.86 5.78
CA ALA A 38 -13.19 -20.21 5.51
C ALA A 38 -11.75 -20.22 4.95
N HIS A 39 -11.40 -19.26 4.08
CA HIS A 39 -10.02 -19.11 3.59
C HIS A 39 -9.03 -18.65 4.66
N TYR A 40 -9.51 -17.96 5.71
CA TYR A 40 -8.65 -17.53 6.81
C TYR A 40 -8.37 -18.67 7.80
N LEU A 41 -9.36 -19.54 8.04
CA LEU A 41 -9.26 -20.68 8.96
C LEU A 41 -8.49 -21.86 8.36
N ASP A 42 -8.34 -21.89 7.04
CA ASP A 42 -7.55 -22.86 6.29
C ASP A 42 -6.14 -22.30 6.07
N ASP A 43 -5.14 -22.92 6.71
CA ASP A 43 -3.76 -22.42 6.74
C ASP A 43 -3.15 -22.33 5.33
N ASP A 44 -3.40 -23.31 4.47
CA ASP A 44 -2.86 -23.34 3.10
C ASP A 44 -3.45 -22.23 2.25
N LYS A 45 -4.77 -22.01 2.32
CA LYS A 45 -5.44 -20.90 1.62
C LYS A 45 -4.98 -19.55 2.14
N ARG A 46 -4.85 -19.41 3.46
CA ARG A 46 -4.38 -18.16 4.07
C ARG A 46 -2.96 -17.83 3.64
N ILE A 47 -2.05 -18.81 3.68
CA ILE A 47 -0.66 -18.65 3.26
C ILE A 47 -0.56 -18.33 1.77
N TYR A 48 -1.37 -18.99 0.94
CA TYR A 48 -1.45 -18.67 -0.48
C TYR A 48 -1.74 -17.19 -0.70
N LEU A 49 -2.80 -16.66 -0.08
CA LEU A 49 -3.18 -15.24 -0.21
C LEU A 49 -2.12 -14.29 0.35
N ALA A 50 -1.59 -14.58 1.54
CA ALA A 50 -0.52 -13.78 2.16
C ALA A 50 0.71 -13.67 1.25
N ARG A 51 1.14 -14.80 0.66
CA ARG A 51 2.26 -14.86 -0.30
C ARG A 51 1.96 -14.05 -1.56
N ARG A 52 0.72 -14.04 -2.04
CA ARG A 52 0.31 -13.27 -3.22
C ARG A 52 0.37 -11.76 -3.00
N PHE A 53 -0.01 -11.25 -1.83
CA PHE A 53 0.16 -9.83 -1.51
C PHE A 53 1.64 -9.43 -1.56
N ILE A 54 2.52 -10.23 -0.96
CA ILE A 54 3.96 -9.99 -0.98
C ILE A 54 4.51 -10.03 -2.42
N ASP A 55 4.14 -11.03 -3.24
CA ASP A 55 4.61 -11.13 -4.62
C ASP A 55 4.20 -9.91 -5.47
N GLY A 56 2.99 -9.37 -5.25
CA GLY A 56 2.54 -8.12 -5.88
C GLY A 56 3.39 -6.92 -5.46
N ALA A 57 3.64 -6.77 -4.16
CA ALA A 57 4.51 -5.71 -3.62
C ALA A 57 5.94 -5.81 -4.18
N VAL A 58 6.54 -7.01 -4.16
CA VAL A 58 7.89 -7.28 -4.66
C VAL A 58 8.02 -6.96 -6.14
N HIS A 59 7.00 -7.29 -6.95
CA HIS A 59 6.99 -6.95 -8.38
C HIS A 59 7.15 -5.43 -8.60
N HIS A 60 6.38 -4.62 -7.86
CA HIS A 60 6.44 -3.16 -7.97
C HIS A 60 7.72 -2.57 -7.34
N ILE A 61 8.22 -3.13 -6.24
CA ILE A 61 9.52 -2.77 -5.66
C ILE A 61 10.65 -2.94 -6.69
N LEU A 62 10.73 -4.13 -7.32
CA LEU A 62 11.75 -4.42 -8.32
C LEU A 62 11.59 -3.51 -9.55
N ARG A 63 10.35 -3.20 -9.96
CA ARG A 63 10.08 -2.24 -11.04
C ARG A 63 10.62 -0.84 -10.70
N ASN A 64 10.48 -0.39 -9.46
CA ASN A 64 11.02 0.91 -9.04
C ASN A 64 12.55 0.93 -9.05
N LEU A 65 13.19 -0.11 -8.49
CA LEU A 65 14.66 -0.20 -8.46
C LEU A 65 15.27 -0.23 -9.86
N ARG A 66 14.67 -0.98 -10.80
CA ARG A 66 15.15 -1.09 -12.18
C ARG A 66 15.24 0.25 -12.94
N ARG A 67 14.60 1.33 -12.45
CA ARG A 67 14.72 2.68 -13.04
C ARG A 67 16.13 3.29 -12.88
N LYS A 68 16.88 2.85 -11.88
CA LYS A 68 18.28 3.23 -11.60
C LYS A 68 19.09 1.97 -11.34
N LYS A 69 19.04 1.02 -12.28
CA LYS A 69 19.65 -0.31 -12.13
C LYS A 69 21.15 -0.21 -11.88
N GLU A 70 21.81 0.78 -12.46
CA GLU A 70 23.23 1.08 -12.27
C GLU A 70 23.60 1.30 -10.80
N ASN A 71 22.71 1.89 -10.00
CA ASN A 71 22.95 2.14 -8.57
C ASN A 71 22.30 1.08 -7.67
N THR A 72 21.29 0.36 -8.15
CA THR A 72 20.45 -0.51 -7.32
C THR A 72 20.57 -2.00 -7.63
N ALA A 73 21.53 -2.41 -8.48
CA ALA A 73 21.71 -3.80 -8.90
C ALA A 73 21.86 -4.77 -7.71
N LEU A 74 22.64 -4.39 -6.69
CA LEU A 74 22.85 -5.21 -5.49
C LEU A 74 21.54 -5.39 -4.69
N ALA A 75 20.75 -4.31 -4.54
CA ALA A 75 19.46 -4.38 -3.86
C ALA A 75 18.48 -5.29 -4.63
N ILE A 76 18.45 -5.18 -5.97
CA ILE A 76 17.66 -6.05 -6.84
C ILE A 76 18.04 -7.52 -6.63
N GLN A 77 19.34 -7.84 -6.63
CA GLN A 77 19.82 -9.20 -6.44
C GLN A 77 19.37 -9.77 -5.08
N LYS A 78 19.64 -9.05 -3.99
CA LYS A 78 19.26 -9.47 -2.63
C LYS A 78 17.74 -9.69 -2.49
N ILE A 79 16.92 -8.81 -3.09
CA ILE A 79 15.46 -8.97 -3.08
C ILE A 79 15.02 -10.19 -3.88
N LEU A 80 15.68 -10.52 -4.99
CA LEU A 80 15.39 -11.72 -5.76
C LEU A 80 15.76 -13.00 -4.99
N GLU A 81 16.84 -12.97 -4.19
CA GLU A 81 17.23 -14.06 -3.30
C GLU A 81 16.15 -14.28 -2.22
N GLU A 82 15.73 -13.24 -1.51
CA GLU A 82 14.64 -13.30 -0.53
C GLU A 82 13.32 -13.77 -1.17
N LYS A 83 13.02 -13.30 -2.39
CA LYS A 83 11.82 -13.70 -3.14
C LYS A 83 11.76 -15.21 -3.38
N ARG A 84 12.90 -15.88 -3.64
CA ARG A 84 12.94 -17.34 -3.88
C ARG A 84 12.51 -18.13 -2.65
N MET A 85 12.73 -17.57 -1.45
CA MET A 85 12.35 -18.22 -0.19
C MET A 85 10.84 -18.24 0.03
N LEU A 86 10.09 -17.27 -0.52
CA LEU A 86 8.64 -17.15 -0.34
C LEU A 86 7.87 -18.44 -0.66
N ALA A 87 8.30 -19.20 -1.66
CA ALA A 87 7.65 -20.44 -2.08
C ALA A 87 7.77 -21.59 -1.06
N ARG A 88 8.77 -21.53 -0.17
CA ARG A 88 9.10 -22.59 0.80
C ARG A 88 8.53 -22.34 2.20
N VAL A 89 7.93 -21.17 2.42
CA VAL A 89 7.42 -20.77 3.72
C VAL A 89 6.01 -21.29 3.94
N HIS A 90 5.79 -21.90 5.11
CA HIS A 90 4.52 -22.46 5.58
C HIS A 90 3.97 -21.76 6.83
N GLN A 91 4.53 -20.60 7.22
CA GLN A 91 4.05 -19.83 8.36
C GLN A 91 3.96 -18.34 8.02
N ILE A 92 2.88 -17.69 8.47
CA ILE A 92 2.65 -16.25 8.23
C ILE A 92 3.74 -15.38 8.86
N THR A 93 4.21 -15.75 10.05
CA THR A 93 5.29 -15.04 10.77
C THR A 93 6.60 -15.01 9.96
N GLU A 94 6.95 -16.13 9.33
CA GLU A 94 8.12 -16.23 8.47
C GLU A 94 7.94 -15.42 7.17
N LEU A 95 6.74 -15.42 6.57
CA LEU A 95 6.43 -14.56 5.41
C LEU A 95 6.59 -13.07 5.75
N MET A 96 6.12 -12.65 6.92
CA MET A 96 6.29 -11.28 7.41
C MET A 96 7.78 -10.96 7.65
N GLY A 97 8.58 -11.92 8.11
CA GLY A 97 10.03 -11.78 8.24
C GLY A 97 10.72 -11.52 6.90
N ILE A 98 10.35 -12.27 5.85
CA ILE A 98 10.84 -12.05 4.48
C ILE A 98 10.40 -10.67 3.96
N GLU A 99 9.13 -10.31 4.12
CA GLU A 99 8.60 -8.99 3.73
C GLU A 99 9.40 -7.85 4.38
N GLY A 100 9.66 -7.96 5.69
CA GLY A 100 10.44 -6.98 6.43
C GLY A 100 11.88 -6.84 5.92
N ARG A 101 12.56 -7.95 5.59
CA ARG A 101 13.91 -7.92 4.99
C ARG A 101 13.89 -7.29 3.60
N ILE A 102 12.94 -7.67 2.76
CA ILE A 102 12.76 -7.06 1.43
C ILE A 102 12.53 -5.56 1.54
N ARG A 103 11.66 -5.11 2.46
CA ARG A 103 11.42 -3.68 2.72
C ARG A 103 12.67 -2.98 3.19
N LYS A 104 13.45 -3.58 4.09
CA LYS A 104 14.72 -3.01 4.58
C LYS A 104 15.72 -2.82 3.45
N ILE A 105 15.89 -3.84 2.59
CA ILE A 105 16.76 -3.74 1.41
C ILE A 105 16.24 -2.65 0.47
N TYR A 106 14.94 -2.65 0.16
CA TYR A 106 14.34 -1.65 -0.70
C TYR A 106 14.53 -0.22 -0.19
N TYR A 107 14.33 0.00 1.10
CA TYR A 107 14.50 1.30 1.75
C TYR A 107 15.96 1.75 1.78
N SER A 108 16.93 0.85 1.92
CA SER A 108 18.35 1.22 1.82
C SER A 108 18.72 1.81 0.44
N ALA A 109 18.00 1.41 -0.61
CA ALA A 109 18.19 1.93 -1.97
C ALA A 109 17.43 3.25 -2.25
N PHE A 110 16.69 3.83 -1.29
CA PHE A 110 15.97 5.08 -1.53
C PHE A 110 16.93 6.25 -1.81
N ASN A 111 18.08 6.27 -1.14
CA ASN A 111 19.10 7.31 -1.36
C ASN A 111 19.70 7.25 -2.77
N ASP A 112 19.70 6.06 -3.41
CA ASP A 112 20.12 5.89 -4.80
C ASP A 112 19.05 6.35 -5.80
N LEU A 113 17.77 6.30 -5.39
CA LEU A 113 16.61 6.74 -6.17
C LEU A 113 16.30 8.24 -6.01
N CYS A 114 16.77 8.83 -4.91
CA CYS A 114 16.54 10.20 -4.49
C CYS A 114 17.83 10.80 -3.91
N LYS A 115 18.57 11.55 -4.74
CA LYS A 115 19.90 12.09 -4.37
C LYS A 115 19.86 13.41 -3.58
N ASN A 116 18.70 13.84 -3.11
CA ASN A 116 18.59 15.07 -2.33
C ASN A 116 18.98 14.82 -0.86
N PRO A 117 20.03 15.47 -0.33
CA PRO A 117 20.51 15.24 1.04
C PRO A 117 19.47 15.52 2.13
N PHE A 118 18.55 16.47 1.91
CA PHE A 118 17.49 16.79 2.88
C PHE A 118 16.51 15.63 3.08
N PHE A 119 16.34 14.79 2.06
CA PHE A 119 15.48 13.60 2.09
C PHE A 119 16.26 12.31 2.31
N ARG A 120 17.49 12.40 2.85
CA ARG A 120 18.31 11.23 3.15
C ARG A 120 17.57 10.31 4.11
N PHE A 121 17.60 9.03 3.80
CA PHE A 121 16.84 8.01 4.49
C PHE A 121 17.75 6.94 5.07
N GLU A 122 17.79 6.83 6.40
CA GLU A 122 18.63 5.85 7.08
C GLU A 122 17.86 4.58 7.44
N LYS A 123 16.68 4.76 8.06
CA LYS A 123 15.81 3.67 8.50
C LYS A 123 14.37 4.13 8.55
N ARG A 124 13.45 3.17 8.47
CA ARG A 124 12.02 3.43 8.58
C ARG A 124 11.62 3.62 10.05
N GLU A 125 11.26 4.84 10.43
CA GLU A 125 10.71 5.20 11.75
C GLU A 125 9.28 5.70 11.61
N LYS A 126 8.32 4.94 12.14
CA LYS A 126 6.89 5.14 11.85
C LYS A 126 6.19 6.06 12.85
N ARG A 127 6.60 6.05 14.13
CA ARG A 127 5.83 6.63 15.24
C ARG A 127 6.75 7.06 16.40
N PRO A 128 7.12 8.35 16.48
CA PRO A 128 6.95 9.39 15.47
C PRO A 128 7.98 9.28 14.33
N PRO A 129 7.66 9.79 13.12
CA PRO A 129 8.67 10.14 12.12
C PRO A 129 9.60 11.25 12.61
N THR A 130 10.89 11.08 12.39
CA THR A 130 11.95 12.00 12.85
C THR A 130 12.60 12.75 11.68
N ASP A 131 12.36 12.30 10.45
CA ASP A 131 12.90 12.89 9.22
C ASP A 131 11.83 13.08 8.11
N PRO A 132 12.11 13.94 7.11
CA PRO A 132 11.18 14.26 6.03
C PRO A 132 10.75 13.05 5.19
N MET A 133 11.63 12.08 4.93
CA MET A 133 11.29 10.89 4.15
C MET A 133 10.32 9.99 4.94
N ASN A 134 10.59 9.77 6.22
CA ASN A 134 9.68 9.05 7.11
C ASN A 134 8.32 9.76 7.23
N ALA A 135 8.29 11.09 7.27
CA ALA A 135 7.04 11.87 7.27
C ALA A 135 6.24 11.64 5.98
N LEU A 136 6.88 11.74 4.81
CA LEU A 136 6.24 11.50 3.50
C LEU A 136 5.68 10.09 3.36
N ILE A 137 6.49 9.06 3.69
CA ILE A 137 6.05 7.66 3.62
C ILE A 137 4.89 7.41 4.58
N SER A 138 4.91 8.00 5.78
CA SER A 138 3.84 7.85 6.76
C SER A 138 2.54 8.52 6.30
N PHE A 139 2.64 9.76 5.81
CA PHE A 139 1.50 10.53 5.30
C PHE A 139 0.87 9.83 4.09
N GLY A 140 1.66 9.53 3.07
CA GLY A 140 1.19 8.87 1.85
C GLY A 140 0.57 7.48 2.11
N ASN A 141 1.18 6.67 2.99
CA ASN A 141 0.59 5.38 3.36
C ASN A 141 -0.74 5.55 4.10
N GLY A 142 -0.86 6.58 4.94
CA GLY A 142 -2.13 6.94 5.60
C GLY A 142 -3.24 7.19 4.58
N LEU A 143 -2.96 8.03 3.58
CA LEU A 143 -3.91 8.32 2.49
C LEU A 143 -4.29 7.06 1.73
N LEU A 144 -3.31 6.25 1.33
CA LEU A 144 -3.53 5.01 0.60
C LEU A 144 -4.42 4.05 1.39
N TYR A 145 -4.20 3.90 2.70
CA TYR A 145 -5.05 3.05 3.53
C TYR A 145 -6.53 3.48 3.50
N THR A 146 -6.78 4.79 3.52
CA THR A 146 -8.15 5.31 3.46
C THR A 146 -8.81 5.10 2.11
N ASP A 147 -8.09 5.26 1.00
CA ASP A 147 -8.62 4.96 -0.32
C ASP A 147 -8.83 3.46 -0.53
N VAL A 148 -7.92 2.61 -0.05
CA VAL A 148 -8.11 1.15 -0.10
C VAL A 148 -9.36 0.76 0.67
N LEU A 149 -9.53 1.24 1.89
CA LEU A 149 -10.74 1.01 2.68
C LEU A 149 -11.99 1.44 1.91
N ARG A 150 -12.00 2.68 1.39
CA ARG A 150 -13.13 3.22 0.65
C ARG A 150 -13.47 2.40 -0.60
N GLU A 151 -12.48 1.89 -1.31
CA GLU A 151 -12.71 1.07 -2.50
C GLU A 151 -13.15 -0.36 -2.17
N LEU A 152 -12.67 -0.95 -1.08
CA LEU A 152 -13.15 -2.26 -0.62
C LEU A 152 -14.61 -2.20 -0.14
N TYR A 153 -15.02 -1.11 0.51
CA TYR A 153 -16.43 -0.87 0.90
C TYR A 153 -17.41 -0.70 -0.27
N LYS A 154 -16.90 -0.52 -1.51
CA LYS A 154 -17.72 -0.54 -2.73
C LYS A 154 -17.88 -1.95 -3.31
N THR A 155 -17.48 -2.95 -2.56
CA THR A 155 -17.58 -4.37 -2.90
C THR A 155 -18.22 -5.11 -1.74
N THR A 156 -18.46 -6.40 -1.91
CA THR A 156 -19.03 -7.28 -0.88
C THR A 156 -18.01 -7.86 0.09
N ILE A 157 -16.72 -7.56 -0.08
CA ILE A 157 -15.65 -8.13 0.75
C ILE A 157 -15.67 -7.56 2.17
N ASN A 158 -15.34 -8.38 3.16
CA ASN A 158 -15.20 -7.91 4.52
C ASN A 158 -13.81 -7.30 4.75
N PRO A 159 -13.69 -5.99 5.04
CA PRO A 159 -12.39 -5.35 5.24
C PRO A 159 -11.71 -5.73 6.56
N THR A 160 -12.38 -6.42 7.49
CA THR A 160 -11.80 -6.82 8.78
C THR A 160 -11.04 -8.15 8.72
N ILE A 161 -11.30 -9.00 7.72
CA ILE A 161 -10.68 -10.32 7.58
C ILE A 161 -9.49 -10.21 6.61
N SER A 162 -8.27 -10.26 7.14
CA SER A 162 -6.99 -10.23 6.40
C SER A 162 -6.29 -11.58 6.42
N PHE A 163 -5.25 -11.74 5.60
CA PHE A 163 -4.54 -12.99 5.40
C PHE A 163 -3.06 -12.88 5.76
N LEU A 164 -2.41 -11.76 5.41
CA LEU A 164 -1.02 -11.47 5.77
C LEU A 164 -0.93 -10.85 7.17
N HIS A 165 -1.61 -9.74 7.42
CA HIS A 165 -1.67 -9.15 8.76
C HIS A 165 -2.68 -9.89 9.63
N GLN A 166 -2.41 -10.00 10.94
CA GLN A 166 -3.36 -10.61 11.87
C GLN A 166 -4.63 -9.75 12.00
N PRO A 167 -5.83 -10.32 11.81
CA PRO A 167 -7.09 -9.65 12.13
C PRO A 167 -7.14 -9.27 13.61
N THR A 168 -7.51 -8.03 13.91
CA THR A 168 -7.68 -7.55 15.30
C THR A 168 -9.07 -6.94 15.49
N ARG A 169 -9.56 -6.91 16.73
CA ARG A 169 -10.97 -6.55 17.06
C ARG A 169 -11.40 -5.14 16.65
N LYS A 170 -10.49 -4.24 16.28
CA LYS A 170 -10.78 -2.80 16.01
C LYS A 170 -10.07 -2.25 14.77
N ARG A 171 -9.71 -3.09 13.79
CA ARG A 171 -8.96 -2.64 12.60
C ARG A 171 -9.43 -3.30 11.31
N TYR A 172 -9.51 -2.48 10.25
CA TYR A 172 -9.70 -2.93 8.86
C TYR A 172 -8.41 -3.53 8.31
N SER A 173 -8.13 -4.76 8.71
CA SER A 173 -6.83 -5.39 8.50
C SER A 173 -6.59 -5.76 7.03
N LEU A 174 -7.64 -6.08 6.25
CA LEU A 174 -7.50 -6.41 4.83
C LEU A 174 -6.98 -5.22 4.00
N CYS A 175 -7.29 -4.01 4.44
CA CYS A 175 -6.81 -2.80 3.77
C CYS A 175 -5.28 -2.70 3.79
N LEU A 176 -4.64 -3.26 4.83
CA LEU A 176 -3.18 -3.27 4.94
C LEU A 176 -2.59 -4.24 3.92
N ASP A 177 -3.16 -5.44 3.81
CA ASP A 177 -2.73 -6.47 2.86
C ASP A 177 -2.84 -5.98 1.42
N VAL A 178 -4.00 -5.43 1.05
CA VAL A 178 -4.22 -4.88 -0.30
C VAL A 178 -3.29 -3.69 -0.53
N ALA A 179 -3.12 -2.81 0.46
CA ALA A 179 -2.22 -1.67 0.32
C ALA A 179 -0.76 -2.08 0.08
N GLU A 180 -0.28 -3.25 0.57
CA GLU A 180 1.10 -3.70 0.31
C GLU A 180 1.43 -3.71 -1.19
N ILE A 181 0.48 -4.12 -2.04
CA ILE A 181 0.64 -4.16 -3.50
C ILE A 181 0.81 -2.75 -4.06
N PHE A 182 0.05 -1.78 -3.53
CA PHE A 182 -0.07 -0.44 -4.08
C PHE A 182 0.93 0.58 -3.51
N LYS A 183 1.48 0.37 -2.32
CA LYS A 183 2.52 1.24 -1.72
C LYS A 183 3.68 1.56 -2.68
N PRO A 184 4.41 0.55 -3.20
CA PRO A 184 5.47 0.79 -4.18
C PRO A 184 4.97 1.30 -5.52
N LEU A 185 3.74 0.98 -5.92
CA LEU A 185 3.19 1.40 -7.20
C LEU A 185 2.75 2.87 -7.21
N ILE A 186 2.22 3.36 -6.09
CA ILE A 186 1.56 4.67 -5.98
C ILE A 186 2.38 5.60 -5.10
N ILE A 187 2.54 5.26 -3.82
CA ILE A 187 3.10 6.17 -2.81
C ILE A 187 4.59 6.39 -3.03
N ASP A 188 5.37 5.32 -3.14
CA ASP A 188 6.83 5.45 -3.28
C ASP A 188 7.17 6.15 -4.61
N GLN A 189 6.44 5.84 -5.69
CA GLN A 189 6.61 6.54 -6.97
C GLN A 189 6.24 8.02 -6.90
N LEU A 190 5.16 8.36 -6.18
CA LEU A 190 4.75 9.74 -5.99
C LEU A 190 5.81 10.51 -5.21
N ILE A 191 6.33 9.95 -4.13
CA ILE A 191 7.41 10.56 -3.32
C ILE A 191 8.63 10.83 -4.19
N PHE A 192 9.11 9.84 -4.95
CA PHE A 192 10.25 10.04 -5.85
C PHE A 192 9.97 11.09 -6.91
N TYR A 193 8.75 11.12 -7.46
CA TYR A 193 8.35 12.13 -8.44
C TYR A 193 8.39 13.54 -7.85
N LEU A 194 7.82 13.75 -6.66
CA LEU A 194 7.76 15.06 -6.02
C LEU A 194 9.16 15.58 -5.65
N ILE A 195 10.03 14.71 -5.14
CA ILE A 195 11.38 15.11 -4.76
C ILE A 195 12.27 15.35 -5.99
N ASN A 196 12.27 14.42 -6.95
CA ASN A 196 13.15 14.53 -8.12
C ASN A 196 12.78 15.70 -9.04
N ASN A 197 11.51 16.13 -9.05
CA ASN A 197 11.07 17.34 -9.74
C ASN A 197 11.13 18.61 -8.87
N ARG A 198 11.76 18.54 -7.68
CA ARG A 198 11.95 19.68 -6.76
C ARG A 198 10.65 20.38 -6.34
N MET A 199 9.54 19.65 -6.34
CA MET A 199 8.23 20.16 -5.92
C MET A 199 8.17 20.25 -4.40
N LEU A 200 8.66 19.23 -3.70
CA LEU A 200 8.85 19.27 -2.26
C LEU A 200 10.24 19.84 -1.92
N LYS A 201 10.24 20.70 -0.91
CA LYS A 201 11.40 21.43 -0.37
C LYS A 201 11.38 21.37 1.14
N ASP A 202 12.48 21.76 1.77
CA ASP A 202 12.62 21.92 3.22
C ASP A 202 11.52 22.80 3.83
N THR A 203 11.13 23.88 3.16
CA THR A 203 10.04 24.78 3.59
C THR A 203 8.66 24.13 3.72
N HIS A 204 8.49 22.88 3.29
CA HIS A 204 7.22 22.13 3.38
C HIS A 204 7.15 21.22 4.61
N PHE A 205 8.16 21.26 5.48
CA PHE A 205 8.28 20.41 6.65
C PHE A 205 8.50 21.26 7.89
N ASP A 206 7.84 20.86 8.97
CA ASP A 206 8.08 21.39 10.30
C ASP A 206 8.65 20.28 11.18
N GLN A 207 9.43 20.67 12.19
CA GLN A 207 9.91 19.77 13.22
C GLN A 207 9.58 20.33 14.59
N VAL A 208 8.80 19.59 15.38
CA VAL A 208 8.36 19.97 16.72
C VAL A 208 8.69 18.83 17.67
N GLU A 209 9.44 19.11 18.73
CA GLU A 209 9.83 18.10 19.75
C GLU A 209 10.45 16.82 19.16
N GLY A 210 11.26 16.98 18.11
CA GLY A 210 11.90 15.86 17.40
C GLY A 210 11.01 15.12 16.41
N VAL A 211 9.72 15.47 16.30
CA VAL A 211 8.77 14.92 15.32
C VAL A 211 8.80 15.74 14.04
N CYS A 212 9.10 15.11 12.91
CA CYS A 212 9.02 15.73 11.58
C CYS A 212 7.66 15.43 10.93
N PHE A 213 7.03 16.44 10.32
CA PHE A 213 5.77 16.30 9.59
C PHE A 213 5.67 17.31 8.45
N LEU A 214 4.78 17.04 7.48
CA LEU A 214 4.47 18.02 6.44
C LEU A 214 3.64 19.15 7.04
N ASN A 215 4.05 20.40 6.82
CA ASN A 215 3.26 21.56 7.16
C ASN A 215 2.04 21.72 6.23
N GLU A 216 1.25 22.76 6.42
CA GLU A 216 0.00 22.92 5.66
C GLU A 216 0.22 22.95 4.14
N ASP A 217 1.21 23.72 3.67
CA ASP A 217 1.54 23.83 2.25
C ASP A 217 2.07 22.50 1.69
N GLY A 218 2.94 21.83 2.44
CA GLY A 218 3.43 20.50 2.10
C GLY A 218 2.31 19.48 1.95
N ARG A 219 1.35 19.47 2.89
CA ARG A 219 0.18 18.59 2.85
C ARG A 219 -0.71 18.89 1.65
N LYS A 220 -1.02 20.16 1.38
CA LYS A 220 -1.84 20.56 0.22
C LYS A 220 -1.19 20.13 -1.10
N LEU A 221 0.11 20.35 -1.25
CA LEU A 221 0.88 19.94 -2.43
C LEU A 221 0.84 18.42 -2.60
N PHE A 222 1.16 17.66 -1.55
CA PHE A 222 1.16 16.20 -1.60
C PHE A 222 -0.23 15.64 -1.94
N LEU A 223 -1.29 16.16 -1.30
CA LEU A 223 -2.67 15.75 -1.54
C LEU A 223 -3.11 16.02 -2.98
N SER A 224 -2.81 17.20 -3.52
CA SER A 224 -3.12 17.55 -4.90
C SER A 224 -2.51 16.55 -5.89
N GLU A 225 -1.23 16.24 -5.74
CA GLU A 225 -0.53 15.32 -6.64
C GLU A 225 -0.95 13.85 -6.43
N TYR A 226 -1.25 13.47 -5.19
CA TYR A 226 -1.84 12.17 -4.88
C TYR A 226 -3.20 12.00 -5.57
N ASP A 227 -4.08 12.99 -5.49
CA ASP A 227 -5.40 12.96 -6.14
C ASP A 227 -5.29 12.87 -7.67
N LYS A 228 -4.36 13.62 -8.28
CA LYS A 228 -4.05 13.50 -9.72
C LYS A 228 -3.58 12.09 -10.07
N LYS A 229 -2.67 11.52 -9.26
CA LYS A 229 -2.18 10.14 -9.45
C LYS A 229 -3.31 9.12 -9.36
N MET A 230 -4.21 9.27 -8.38
CA MET A 230 -5.34 8.36 -8.19
C MET A 230 -6.38 8.41 -9.33
N LYS A 231 -6.54 9.59 -9.97
CA LYS A 231 -7.41 9.80 -11.14
C LYS A 231 -6.77 9.38 -12.47
N THR A 232 -5.44 9.32 -12.54
CA THR A 232 -4.71 8.90 -13.75
C THR A 232 -5.18 7.53 -14.23
N THR A 233 -5.45 7.40 -15.53
CA THR A 233 -5.97 6.16 -16.13
C THR A 233 -4.94 5.44 -17.00
N VAL A 234 -5.02 4.12 -17.04
CA VAL A 234 -4.25 3.25 -17.94
C VAL A 234 -5.22 2.42 -18.77
N LYS A 235 -4.95 2.27 -20.08
CA LYS A 235 -5.74 1.40 -20.96
C LYS A 235 -5.53 -0.07 -20.56
N HIS A 236 -6.59 -0.69 -20.06
CA HIS A 236 -6.55 -2.05 -19.54
C HIS A 236 -6.61 -3.08 -20.66
N ARG A 237 -5.56 -3.90 -20.84
CA ARG A 237 -5.42 -4.84 -21.97
C ARG A 237 -6.61 -5.80 -22.13
N LYS A 238 -7.10 -6.38 -21.03
CA LYS A 238 -8.23 -7.33 -21.06
C LYS A 238 -9.63 -6.68 -21.12
N LEU A 239 -9.78 -5.45 -20.60
CA LEU A 239 -11.10 -4.80 -20.48
C LEU A 239 -11.34 -3.80 -21.63
N ASN A 240 -10.30 -3.55 -22.44
CA ASN A 240 -10.25 -2.57 -23.52
C ASN A 240 -10.82 -1.18 -23.14
N ARG A 241 -10.60 -0.74 -21.91
CA ARG A 241 -11.05 0.55 -21.39
C ARG A 241 -10.02 1.19 -20.46
N ASN A 242 -10.15 2.49 -20.25
CA ASN A 242 -9.32 3.23 -19.30
C ASN A 242 -9.72 2.92 -17.85
N VAL A 243 -8.74 2.54 -17.03
CA VAL A 243 -8.93 2.19 -15.62
C VAL A 243 -8.01 3.07 -14.78
N SER A 244 -8.57 3.78 -13.80
CA SER A 244 -7.80 4.61 -12.87
C SER A 244 -7.08 3.78 -11.81
N TYR A 245 -6.06 4.34 -11.16
CA TYR A 245 -5.42 3.69 -10.01
C TYR A 245 -6.43 3.36 -8.90
N LYS A 246 -7.40 4.25 -8.67
CA LYS A 246 -8.51 3.99 -7.74
C LYS A 246 -9.34 2.75 -8.15
N SER A 247 -9.67 2.63 -9.43
CA SER A 247 -10.39 1.46 -9.94
C SER A 247 -9.55 0.18 -9.89
N PHE A 248 -8.23 0.25 -10.05
CA PHE A 248 -7.34 -0.91 -9.86
C PHE A 248 -7.39 -1.46 -8.44
N ILE A 249 -7.47 -0.59 -7.42
CA ILE A 249 -7.65 -1.02 -6.03
C ILE A 249 -8.97 -1.78 -5.88
N ARG A 250 -10.08 -1.26 -6.43
CA ARG A 250 -11.38 -1.95 -6.42
C ARG A 250 -11.34 -3.28 -7.16
N HIS A 251 -10.67 -3.33 -8.30
CA HIS A 251 -10.48 -4.57 -9.05
C HIS A 251 -9.69 -5.62 -8.25
N GLU A 252 -8.76 -5.20 -7.39
CA GLU A 252 -8.10 -6.12 -6.46
C GLU A 252 -9.10 -6.79 -5.51
N GLY A 253 -10.04 -6.00 -4.97
CA GLY A 253 -11.17 -6.52 -4.17
C GLY A 253 -12.03 -7.52 -4.94
N TYR A 254 -12.39 -7.22 -6.20
CA TYR A 254 -13.16 -8.16 -7.03
C TYR A 254 -12.42 -9.46 -7.34
N LYS A 255 -11.10 -9.41 -7.57
CA LYS A 255 -10.30 -10.62 -7.77
C LYS A 255 -10.25 -11.49 -6.50
N LEU A 256 -10.19 -10.88 -5.31
CA LEU A 256 -10.27 -11.62 -4.05
C LEU A 256 -11.65 -12.27 -3.88
N ILE A 257 -12.73 -11.54 -4.17
CA ILE A 257 -14.10 -12.08 -4.12
C ILE A 257 -14.24 -13.30 -5.04
N LYS A 258 -13.79 -13.20 -6.30
CA LYS A 258 -13.78 -14.32 -7.26
C LYS A 258 -13.00 -15.53 -6.75
N HIS A 259 -11.88 -15.30 -6.08
CA HIS A 259 -11.11 -16.38 -5.47
C HIS A 259 -11.86 -17.06 -4.33
N PHE A 260 -12.48 -16.30 -3.43
CA PHE A 260 -13.21 -16.87 -2.29
C PHE A 260 -14.39 -17.74 -2.73
N ILE A 261 -15.09 -17.35 -3.80
CA ILE A 261 -16.24 -18.09 -4.31
C ILE A 261 -15.86 -19.21 -5.30
N GLY A 262 -14.56 -19.42 -5.57
CA GLY A 262 -14.07 -20.48 -6.46
C GLY A 262 -14.18 -20.19 -7.95
N ASP A 263 -14.47 -18.96 -8.37
CA ASP A 263 -14.60 -18.56 -9.77
C ASP A 263 -13.23 -18.42 -10.47
N GLU A 264 -12.28 -17.72 -9.84
CA GLU A 264 -10.95 -17.50 -10.41
C GLU A 264 -9.88 -17.43 -9.32
N GLU A 265 -8.75 -18.11 -9.50
CA GLU A 265 -7.63 -17.99 -8.56
C GLU A 265 -7.07 -16.58 -8.46
N TYR A 266 -6.81 -16.12 -7.24
CA TYR A 266 -6.26 -14.78 -7.01
C TYR A 266 -4.85 -14.63 -7.58
N LYS A 267 -4.69 -13.65 -8.47
CA LYS A 267 -3.40 -13.18 -8.96
C LYS A 267 -3.25 -11.69 -8.61
N PRO A 268 -2.20 -11.29 -7.87
CA PRO A 268 -2.03 -9.91 -7.46
C PRO A 268 -1.82 -9.01 -8.68
N LEU A 269 -2.22 -7.74 -8.59
CA LEU A 269 -1.89 -6.78 -9.65
C LEU A 269 -0.37 -6.70 -9.83
N LYS A 270 0.06 -6.94 -11.06
CA LYS A 270 1.42 -6.67 -11.55
C LYS A 270 1.31 -5.68 -12.69
N ALA A 271 1.56 -4.41 -12.39
CA ALA A 271 1.50 -3.34 -13.39
C ALA A 271 2.45 -3.65 -14.56
N TRP A 272 1.93 -3.55 -15.79
CA TRP A 272 2.64 -3.83 -17.06
C TRP A 272 2.97 -2.57 -17.86
N TRP A 273 2.38 -1.43 -17.46
CA TRP A 273 2.72 -0.11 -17.98
C TRP A 273 3.94 0.46 -17.25
#